data_AF-B5YCW6-F1
#
_entry.id   AF-B5YCW6-F1
#
_cell.length_a   1.000
_cell.length_b   1.000
_cell.length_c   1.000
_cell.angle_alpha   90.00
_cell.angle_beta   90.00
_cell.angle_gamma   90.00
#
_symmetry.space_group_name_H-M   'P 1'
#
loop_
_entity.id
_entity.type
_entity.pdbx_description
1 polymer ?
#
loop_
_entity_poly.entity_id
_entity_poly.type
_entity_poly.pdbx_seq_one_letter_code
_entity_poly.pdbx_strand_id
1 'polypeptide(L)'
;MKNKSIGILLLLIGAFLLLANFNLLKGDVFLLLLSVIFIIAYFRMNRSIGFLIPGCILFSIFLFNLFNNLFNINPIHSLTFIGLGFIAIYFIHYSGKKDITIGEKYWSLYPGIILIAIGILISLIQNFPDYLRYLIPIVLIIIGVLLLFRRQK
;
A
#
# COMPACT_ATOMS: atom_id res chain seq x y z
N MET A 1 18.44 -22.69 -18.30
CA MET A 1 17.07 -22.30 -17.88
C MET A 1 16.97 -20.84 -17.40
N LYS A 2 17.92 -20.31 -16.62
CA LYS A 2 17.94 -18.89 -16.15
C LYS A 2 17.77 -17.84 -17.27
N ASN A 3 18.45 -18.02 -18.40
CA ASN A 3 18.46 -17.03 -19.49
C ASN A 3 17.12 -16.96 -20.26
N LYS A 4 16.43 -18.10 -20.43
CA LYS A 4 15.09 -18.15 -21.03
C LYS A 4 14.07 -17.41 -20.16
N SER A 5 14.19 -17.55 -18.83
CA SER A 5 13.31 -16.87 -17.89
C SER A 5 13.52 -15.35 -17.87
N ILE A 6 14.76 -14.88 -18.02
CA ILE A 6 15.06 -13.45 -18.13
C ILE A 6 14.56 -12.90 -19.47
N GLY A 7 14.75 -13.63 -20.58
CA GLY A 7 14.26 -13.23 -21.90
C GLY A 7 12.75 -13.06 -21.94
N ILE A 8 11.99 -14.01 -21.38
CA ILE A 8 10.52 -13.92 -21.28
C ILE A 8 10.08 -12.71 -20.43
N LEU A 9 10.80 -12.40 -19.35
CA LEU A 9 10.50 -11.25 -18.50
C LEU A 9 10.71 -9.93 -19.28
N LEU A 10 11.83 -9.80 -20.00
CA LEU A 10 12.10 -8.63 -20.84
C LEU A 10 11.06 -8.48 -21.97
N LEU A 11 10.65 -9.59 -22.58
CA LEU A 11 9.65 -9.59 -23.65
C LEU A 11 8.29 -9.10 -23.13
N LEU A 12 7.88 -9.57 -21.94
CA LEU A 12 6.69 -9.08 -21.25
C LEU A 12 6.78 -7.59 -20.91
N ILE A 13 7.91 -7.13 -20.33
CA ILE A 13 8.12 -5.73 -19.98
C ILE A 13 8.12 -4.85 -21.23
N GLY A 14 8.78 -5.28 -22.31
CA GLY A 14 8.87 -4.54 -23.57
C GLY A 14 7.51 -4.43 -24.27
N ALA A 15 6.77 -5.53 -24.36
CA ALA A 15 5.40 -5.51 -24.88
C ALA A 15 4.52 -4.57 -24.04
N PHE A 16 4.66 -4.62 -22.72
CA PHE A 16 3.89 -3.80 -21.81
C PHE A 16 4.17 -2.29 -21.96
N LEU A 17 5.45 -1.90 -22.07
CA LEU A 17 5.87 -0.52 -22.34
C LEU A 17 5.38 -0.01 -23.70
N LEU A 18 5.32 -0.90 -24.69
CA LEU A 18 4.80 -0.57 -26.01
C LEU A 18 3.30 -0.26 -25.93
N LEU A 19 2.50 -1.12 -25.28
CA LEU A 19 1.07 -0.85 -25.05
C LEU A 19 0.81 0.44 -24.27
N ALA A 20 1.66 0.77 -23.29
CA ALA A 20 1.57 2.00 -22.54
C ALA A 20 1.83 3.24 -23.42
N ASN A 21 2.82 3.19 -24.32
CA ASN A 21 3.14 4.30 -25.22
C ASN A 21 2.04 4.59 -26.25
N PHE A 22 1.29 3.56 -26.67
CA PHE A 22 0.15 3.76 -27.56
C PHE A 22 -1.09 4.36 -26.87
N ASN A 23 -1.01 4.67 -25.56
CA ASN A 23 -2.12 5.20 -24.76
C ASN A 23 -3.39 4.31 -24.80
N LEU A 24 -3.25 3.05 -25.21
CA LEU A 24 -4.33 2.06 -25.30
C LEU A 24 -4.75 1.56 -23.92
N LEU A 25 -3.88 1.73 -22.92
CA LEU A 25 -4.14 1.36 -21.54
C LEU A 25 -4.58 2.60 -20.75
N LYS A 26 -5.83 2.62 -20.29
CA LYS A 26 -6.26 3.56 -19.24
C LYS A 26 -5.36 3.37 -18.02
N GLY A 27 -5.02 4.45 -17.31
CA GLY A 27 -4.06 4.44 -16.20
C GLY A 27 -4.29 3.33 -15.17
N ASP A 28 -5.56 3.01 -14.87
CA ASP A 28 -5.93 1.93 -13.94
C ASP A 28 -5.54 0.54 -14.44
N VAL A 29 -5.74 0.25 -15.73
CA VAL A 29 -5.38 -1.05 -16.34
C VAL A 29 -3.87 -1.20 -16.38
N PHE A 30 -3.14 -0.11 -16.61
CA PHE A 30 -1.69 -0.09 -16.51
C PHE A 30 -1.19 -0.42 -15.10
N LEU A 31 -1.77 0.22 -14.06
CA LEU A 31 -1.48 -0.08 -12.66
C LEU A 31 -1.70 -1.56 -12.32
N LEU A 32 -2.84 -2.13 -12.76
CA LEU A 32 -3.15 -3.54 -12.55
C LEU A 32 -2.10 -4.45 -13.18
N LEU A 33 -1.83 -4.28 -14.48
CA LEU A 33 -0.88 -5.15 -15.19
C LEU A 33 0.53 -5.06 -14.60
N LEU A 34 0.98 -3.85 -14.26
CA LEU A 34 2.28 -3.65 -13.63
C LEU A 34 2.34 -4.35 -12.26
N SER A 35 1.29 -4.24 -11.45
CA SER A 35 1.19 -4.92 -10.16
C SER A 35 1.29 -6.45 -10.30
N VAL A 36 0.59 -7.01 -11.29
CA VAL A 36 0.61 -8.45 -11.59
C VAL A 36 2.00 -8.90 -12.03
N ILE A 37 2.69 -8.13 -12.88
CA ILE A 37 4.06 -8.43 -13.31
C ILE A 37 5.00 -8.50 -12.09
N PHE A 38 4.91 -7.54 -11.17
CA PHE A 38 5.71 -7.53 -9.94
C PHE A 38 5.41 -8.72 -9.02
N ILE A 39 4.14 -9.08 -8.85
CA ILE A 39 3.74 -10.24 -8.03
C ILE A 39 4.20 -11.56 -8.68
N ILE A 40 4.10 -11.70 -10.00
CA ILE A 40 4.61 -12.87 -10.72
C ILE A 40 6.15 -12.93 -10.60
N ALA A 41 6.84 -11.80 -10.75
CA ALA A 41 8.27 -11.70 -10.59
C ALA A 41 8.71 -12.12 -9.18
N TYR A 42 7.95 -11.74 -8.15
CA TYR A 42 8.18 -12.21 -6.79
C TYR A 42 8.20 -13.73 -6.69
N PHE A 43 7.18 -14.43 -7.19
CA PHE A 43 7.15 -15.90 -7.13
C PHE A 43 8.24 -16.57 -7.97
N ARG A 44 8.66 -15.94 -9.07
CA ARG A 44 9.64 -16.50 -10.02
C ARG A 44 11.09 -16.19 -9.69
N MET A 45 11.37 -15.08 -9.00
CA MET A 45 12.71 -14.63 -8.60
C MET A 45 12.94 -14.84 -7.11
N ASN A 46 12.84 -16.10 -6.67
CA ASN A 46 13.17 -16.55 -5.30
C ASN A 46 12.43 -15.81 -4.17
N ARG A 47 11.21 -15.31 -4.41
CA ARG A 47 10.43 -14.58 -3.40
C ARG A 47 11.18 -13.36 -2.84
N SER A 48 11.89 -12.62 -3.67
CA SER A 48 12.54 -11.37 -3.26
C SER A 48 11.51 -10.29 -2.90
N ILE A 49 11.58 -9.78 -1.67
CA ILE A 49 10.64 -8.79 -1.13
C ILE A 49 10.59 -7.51 -1.98
N GLY A 50 11.69 -7.15 -2.64
CA GLY A 50 11.77 -5.98 -3.51
C GLY A 50 10.79 -5.97 -4.68
N PHE A 51 10.31 -7.14 -5.13
CA PHE A 51 9.25 -7.21 -6.14
C PHE A 51 7.85 -7.19 -5.52
N LEU A 52 7.71 -7.72 -4.30
CA LEU A 52 6.39 -7.83 -3.65
C LEU A 52 5.86 -6.48 -3.17
N ILE A 53 6.74 -5.63 -2.63
CA ILE A 53 6.38 -4.29 -2.13
C ILE A 53 5.70 -3.45 -3.22
N PRO A 54 6.36 -3.15 -4.36
CA PRO A 54 5.73 -2.38 -5.42
C PRO A 54 4.51 -3.10 -6.00
N GLY A 55 4.53 -4.44 -6.10
CA GLY A 55 3.38 -5.21 -6.56
C GLY A 55 2.13 -5.00 -5.71
N CYS A 56 2.24 -5.13 -4.38
CA CYS A 56 1.10 -4.95 -3.48
C CYS A 56 0.63 -3.49 -3.41
N ILE A 57 1.55 -2.52 -3.40
CA ILE A 57 1.20 -1.09 -3.36
C ILE A 57 0.48 -0.67 -4.63
N LEU A 58 1.01 -1.03 -5.81
CA LEU A 58 0.37 -0.72 -7.09
C LEU A 58 -1.00 -1.38 -7.21
N PHE A 59 -1.13 -2.62 -6.73
CA PHE A 59 -2.41 -3.32 -6.69
C PHE A 59 -3.42 -2.62 -5.78
N SER A 60 -2.99 -2.15 -4.61
CA SER A 60 -3.83 -1.37 -3.70
C SER A 60 -4.32 -0.06 -4.32
N ILE A 61 -3.46 0.64 -5.06
CA ILE A 61 -3.83 1.86 -5.78
C ILE A 61 -4.87 1.55 -6.87
N PHE A 62 -4.66 0.48 -7.65
CA PHE A 62 -5.64 0.01 -8.62
C PHE A 62 -7.00 -0.29 -7.95
N LEU A 63 -6.98 -1.01 -6.83
CA LEU A 63 -8.20 -1.34 -6.09
C LEU A 63 -8.93 -0.08 -5.63
N PHE A 64 -8.19 0.90 -5.09
CA PHE A 64 -8.77 2.19 -4.71
C PHE A 64 -9.42 2.90 -5.91
N ASN A 65 -8.72 3.00 -7.05
CA ASN A 65 -9.26 3.66 -8.23
C ASN A 65 -10.51 2.94 -8.75
N LEU A 66 -10.52 1.61 -8.76
CA LEU A 66 -11.69 0.81 -9.13
C LEU A 66 -12.89 1.13 -8.23
N PHE A 67 -12.69 1.14 -6.91
CA PHE A 67 -13.74 1.48 -5.95
C PHE A 67 -14.19 2.94 -6.06
N ASN A 68 -13.25 3.86 -6.30
CA ASN A 68 -13.56 5.27 -6.52
C ASN A 68 -14.41 5.49 -7.77
N ASN A 69 -14.09 4.81 -8.87
CA ASN A 69 -14.86 4.90 -10.09
C ASN A 69 -16.28 4.32 -9.94
N LEU A 70 -16.47 3.30 -9.07
CA LEU A 70 -17.77 2.65 -8.87
C LEU A 70 -18.66 3.34 -7.83
N PHE A 71 -18.07 3.81 -6.73
CA PHE A 71 -18.80 4.30 -5.56
C PHE A 71 -18.53 5.77 -5.24
N ASN A 72 -17.65 6.45 -5.98
CA ASN A 72 -17.25 7.84 -5.77
C ASN A 72 -16.81 8.11 -4.32
N ILE A 73 -15.94 7.24 -3.80
CA ILE A 73 -15.43 7.32 -2.43
C ILE A 73 -14.48 8.51 -2.23
N ASN A 74 -14.41 9.03 -1.02
CA ASN A 74 -13.48 10.12 -0.73
C ASN A 74 -12.02 9.72 -1.02
N PRO A 75 -11.20 10.60 -1.64
CA PRO A 75 -9.80 10.31 -1.96
C PRO A 75 -8.94 9.91 -0.76
N ILE A 76 -9.34 10.29 0.45
CA ILE A 76 -8.67 9.96 1.71
C ILE A 76 -8.59 8.45 1.94
N HIS A 77 -9.59 7.69 1.46
CA HIS A 77 -9.57 6.24 1.61
C HIS A 77 -8.42 5.57 0.87
N SER A 78 -7.76 6.26 -0.08
CA SER A 78 -6.53 5.77 -0.72
C SER A 78 -5.46 5.37 0.31
N LEU A 79 -5.33 6.10 1.43
CA LEU A 79 -4.40 5.75 2.52
C LEU A 79 -4.77 4.41 3.16
N THR A 80 -6.06 4.15 3.37
CA THR A 80 -6.54 2.87 3.91
C THR A 80 -6.22 1.72 2.96
N PHE A 81 -6.44 1.90 1.65
CA PHE A 81 -6.11 0.89 0.64
C PHE A 81 -4.60 0.62 0.54
N ILE A 82 -3.76 1.65 0.61
CA ILE A 82 -2.30 1.49 0.65
C ILE A 82 -1.89 0.74 1.92
N GLY A 83 -2.49 1.06 3.07
CA GLY A 83 -2.25 0.34 4.32
C GLY A 83 -2.67 -1.14 4.25
N LEU A 84 -3.77 -1.46 3.56
CA LEU A 84 -4.13 -2.85 3.25
C LEU A 84 -3.09 -3.54 2.37
N GLY A 85 -2.45 -2.80 1.45
CA GLY A 85 -1.34 -3.30 0.64
C GLY A 85 -0.15 -3.72 1.49
N PHE A 86 0.22 -2.91 2.49
CA PHE A 86 1.26 -3.24 3.47
C PHE A 86 0.89 -4.47 4.32
N ILE A 87 -0.38 -4.63 4.68
CA ILE A 87 -0.85 -5.85 5.36
C ILE A 87 -0.79 -7.06 4.42
N ALA A 88 -1.14 -6.90 3.14
CA ALA A 88 -1.04 -7.99 2.16
C ALA A 88 0.39 -8.51 2.01
N ILE A 89 1.40 -7.63 2.05
CA ILE A 89 2.83 -8.02 2.03
C ILE A 89 3.14 -8.97 3.20
N TYR A 90 2.65 -8.66 4.41
CA TYR A 90 2.81 -9.52 5.58
C TYR A 90 2.27 -10.93 5.34
N PHE A 91 1.02 -11.02 4.86
CA PHE A 91 0.38 -12.31 4.59
C PHE A 91 1.07 -13.09 3.46
N ILE A 92 1.50 -12.44 2.39
CA ILE A 92 2.08 -13.11 1.22
C ILE A 92 3.52 -13.60 1.49
N HIS A 93 4.34 -12.82 2.20
CA HIS A 93 5.76 -13.16 2.40
C HIS A 93 6.05 -13.94 3.67
N TYR A 94 5.37 -13.61 4.77
CA TYR A 94 5.75 -14.06 6.10
C TYR A 94 4.82 -15.13 6.69
N SER A 95 3.62 -15.35 6.12
CA SER A 95 2.62 -16.28 6.68
C SER A 95 3.02 -17.77 6.68
N GLY A 96 4.19 -18.14 6.15
CA GLY A 96 4.66 -19.53 6.10
C GLY A 96 6.14 -19.76 6.43
N LYS A 97 6.88 -18.72 6.83
CA LYS A 97 8.31 -18.84 7.15
C LYS A 97 8.49 -18.88 8.67
N LYS A 98 9.01 -19.99 9.20
CA LYS A 98 9.20 -20.22 10.64
C LYS A 98 10.49 -19.61 11.20
N ASP A 99 11.50 -19.39 10.37
CA ASP A 99 12.85 -19.00 10.81
C ASP A 99 13.16 -17.49 10.69
N ILE A 100 12.15 -16.63 10.81
CA ILE A 100 12.31 -15.17 10.69
C ILE A 100 12.22 -14.52 12.07
N THR A 101 13.09 -13.55 12.33
CA THR A 101 13.05 -12.77 13.57
C THR A 101 11.72 -12.00 13.69
N ILE A 102 11.24 -11.82 14.92
CA ILE A 102 9.97 -11.12 15.19
C ILE A 102 9.97 -9.72 14.54
N GLY A 103 11.08 -8.98 14.62
CA GLY A 103 11.22 -7.65 14.03
C GLY A 103 11.07 -7.63 12.51
N GLU A 104 11.73 -8.55 11.81
CA GLU A 104 11.63 -8.67 10.34
C GLU A 104 10.24 -9.13 9.90
N LYS A 105 9.57 -9.94 10.72
CA LYS A 105 8.23 -10.47 10.41
C LYS A 105 7.17 -9.37 10.38
N TYR A 106 7.20 -8.45 11.34
CA TYR A 106 6.14 -7.45 11.53
C TYR A 106 6.46 -6.08 10.92
N TRP A 107 7.63 -5.88 10.30
CA TRP A 107 8.04 -4.59 9.75
C TRP A 107 6.98 -3.96 8.84
N SER A 108 6.35 -4.76 7.96
CA SER A 108 5.30 -4.27 7.03
C SER A 108 3.98 -3.95 7.73
N LEU A 109 3.72 -4.56 8.90
CA LEU A 109 2.46 -4.39 9.63
C LEU A 109 2.37 -3.01 10.28
N TYR A 110 3.47 -2.49 10.82
CA TYR A 110 3.51 -1.18 11.46
C TYR A 110 3.06 -0.04 10.54
N PRO A 111 3.66 0.20 9.36
CA PRO A 111 3.21 1.25 8.45
C PRO A 111 1.80 0.97 7.93
N GLY A 112 1.42 -0.29 7.70
CA GLY A 112 0.08 -0.67 7.27
C GLY A 112 -1.01 -0.26 8.27
N ILE A 113 -0.81 -0.60 9.55
CA ILE A 113 -1.74 -0.24 10.63
C ILE A 113 -1.81 1.28 10.81
N ILE A 114 -0.65 1.96 10.80
CA ILE A 114 -0.59 3.43 10.95
C ILE A 114 -1.37 4.12 9.82
N LEU A 115 -1.16 3.70 8.56
CA LEU A 115 -1.86 4.27 7.41
C LEU A 115 -3.37 4.03 7.45
N ILE A 116 -3.80 2.83 7.86
CA ILE A 116 -5.22 2.52 8.05
C ILE A 116 -5.81 3.39 9.16
N ALA A 117 -5.15 3.48 10.31
CA ALA A 117 -5.60 4.28 11.44
C ALA A 117 -5.73 5.76 11.05
N ILE A 118 -4.73 6.32 10.34
CA ILE A 118 -4.77 7.70 9.84
C ILE A 118 -5.90 7.87 8.82
N GLY A 119 -6.05 6.97 7.84
CA GLY A 119 -7.12 7.06 6.85
C GLY A 119 -8.52 7.05 7.47
N ILE A 120 -8.74 6.18 8.45
CA ILE A 120 -9.99 6.11 9.22
C ILE A 120 -10.19 7.38 10.06
N LEU A 121 -9.15 7.84 10.77
CA LEU A 121 -9.21 9.04 11.60
C LEU A 121 -9.59 10.28 10.78
N ILE A 122 -8.94 10.48 9.63
CA ILE A 122 -9.24 11.62 8.75
C ILE A 122 -10.67 11.50 8.20
N SER A 123 -11.09 10.31 7.78
CA SER A 123 -12.46 10.07 7.32
C SER A 123 -13.49 10.40 8.41
N LEU A 124 -13.21 10.04 9.66
CA LEU A 124 -14.06 10.36 10.80
C LEU A 124 -14.11 11.89 11.03
N ILE A 125 -12.95 12.56 11.00
CA ILE A 125 -12.84 14.02 11.17
C ILE A 125 -13.65 14.75 10.10
N GLN A 126 -13.60 14.30 8.85
CA GLN A 126 -14.31 14.97 7.74
C GLN A 126 -15.83 14.90 7.86
N ASN A 127 -16.36 13.89 8.53
CA ASN A 127 -17.80 13.79 8.78
C ASN A 127 -18.28 14.79 9.83
N PHE A 128 -17.39 15.41 10.61
CA PHE A 128 -17.76 16.46 11.54
C PHE A 128 -17.91 17.83 10.85
N PRO A 129 -18.79 18.70 11.37
CA PRO A 129 -18.90 20.08 10.93
C PRO A 129 -17.59 20.85 11.18
N ASP A 130 -17.34 21.89 10.37
CA ASP A 130 -16.03 22.54 10.25
C ASP A 130 -15.43 23.01 11.58
N TYR A 131 -16.25 23.49 12.52
CA TYR A 131 -15.79 23.94 13.84
C TYR A 131 -15.26 22.81 14.73
N LEU A 132 -15.73 21.56 14.56
CA LEU A 132 -15.24 20.40 15.30
C LEU A 132 -14.00 19.75 14.65
N ARG A 133 -13.73 20.02 13.38
CA ARG A 133 -12.56 19.47 12.66
C ARG A 133 -11.24 19.89 13.29
N TYR A 134 -11.19 21.09 13.87
CA TYR A 134 -10.01 21.61 14.58
C TYR A 134 -9.89 21.11 16.02
N LEU A 135 -11.00 20.69 16.63
CA LEU A 135 -11.05 20.32 18.04
C LEU A 135 -10.26 19.05 18.33
N ILE A 136 -10.35 18.05 17.44
CA ILE A 136 -9.60 16.78 17.57
C ILE A 136 -8.07 17.00 17.51
N PRO A 137 -7.50 17.69 16.49
CA PRO A 137 -6.08 18.04 16.47
C PRO A 137 -5.62 18.83 17.70
N ILE A 138 -6.41 19.82 18.15
CA ILE A 138 -6.08 20.63 19.33
C ILE A 138 -5.99 19.75 20.58
N VAL A 139 -6.97 18.87 20.80
CA VAL A 139 -6.99 17.93 21.93
C VAL A 139 -5.79 16.98 21.88
N LEU A 140 -5.46 16.44 20.70
CA LEU A 140 -4.28 15.59 20.52
C LEU A 140 -2.96 16.32 20.87
N ILE A 141 -2.81 17.58 20.46
CA ILE A 141 -1.65 18.41 20.80
C ILE A 141 -1.58 18.63 22.32
N ILE A 142 -2.70 19.02 22.95
CA ILE A 142 -2.75 19.26 24.40
C ILE A 142 -2.38 17.99 25.17
N ILE A 143 -2.95 16.84 24.80
CA ILE A 143 -2.65 15.54 25.43
C ILE A 143 -1.17 15.18 25.23
N GLY A 144 -0.64 15.37 24.02
CA GLY A 144 0.77 15.13 23.72
C GLY A 144 1.71 15.97 24.60
N VAL A 145 1.40 17.26 24.74
CA VAL A 145 2.16 18.17 25.60
C VAL A 145 2.07 17.75 27.09
N LEU A 146 0.87 17.43 27.59
CA LEU A 146 0.68 16.97 28.97
C LEU A 146 1.45 15.69 29.28
N LEU A 147 1.49 14.73 28.34
CA LEU A 147 2.25 13.49 28.49
C LEU A 147 3.77 13.73 28.53
N LEU A 148 4.28 14.67 27.72
CA LEU A 148 5.70 15.04 27.74
C LEU A 148 6.11 15.63 29.09
N PHE A 149 5.30 16.54 29.65
CA PHE A 149 5.57 17.13 30.97
C PHE A 149 5.47 16.12 32.12
N ARG A 150 4.58 15.13 32.01
CA ARG A 150 4.42 14.08 33.04
C ARG A 150 5.60 13.12 33.11
N ARG A 151 6.42 13.02 32.05
CA ARG A 151 7.59 12.13 32.01
C ARG A 151 8.88 12.78 32.50
N GLN A 152 8.88 14.10 32.71
CA GLN A 152 10.03 14.86 33.23
C GLN A 152 9.99 15.07 34.76
N LYS A 153 8.92 14.69 35.44
CA LYS A 153 8.84 14.55 36.90
C LYS A 153 8.97 13.08 37.28
#